data_AF-A0A2R6G7H3-F1
#
_entry.id   AF-A0A2R6G7H3-F1
#
_cell.length_a   1.000
_cell.length_b   1.000
_cell.length_c   1.000
_cell.angle_alpha   90.00
_cell.angle_beta   90.00
_cell.angle_gamma   90.00
#
_symmetry.space_group_name_H-M   'P 1'
#
loop_
_entity.id
_entity.type
_entity.pdbx_description
1 polymer ?
#
loop_
_entity_poly.entity_id
_entity_poly.type
_entity_poly.pdbx_seq_one_letter_code
_entity_poly.pdbx_strand_id
1 'polypeptide(L)'
;MVGEVGWGSRPAAVLACPGCGSDVYQHRPTTVIDCPECWREVTPERFSDLELRYLNCPECGDRMRHGRRHPEQFDLPEWASCDTCQYHWELEHF
;
A
#
# COMPACT_ATOMS: atom_id res chain seq x y z
N MET A 1 5.69 18.94 -9.42
CA MET A 1 5.46 17.57 -8.93
C MET A 1 4.60 17.73 -7.69
N VAL A 2 3.29 17.59 -7.83
CA VAL A 2 2.35 17.70 -6.72
C VAL A 2 2.58 16.45 -5.88
N GLY A 3 3.35 16.62 -4.81
CA GLY A 3 3.68 15.54 -3.88
C GLY A 3 2.41 15.13 -3.17
N GLU A 4 2.04 13.86 -3.30
CA GLU A 4 0.99 13.23 -2.54
C GLU A 4 1.40 13.23 -1.04
N VAL A 5 1.07 14.31 -0.35
CA VAL A 5 1.33 14.45 1.08
C VAL A 5 0.55 13.33 1.79
N GLY A 6 1.19 12.61 2.70
CA GLY A 6 0.60 11.45 3.38
C GLY A 6 0.89 10.09 2.74
N TRP A 7 1.32 10.00 1.47
CA TRP A 7 1.71 8.70 0.89
C TRP A 7 2.94 8.10 1.59
N GLY A 8 3.89 8.95 1.97
CA GLY A 8 5.10 8.55 2.70
C GLY A 8 4.83 7.99 4.11
N SER A 9 3.65 8.24 4.68
CA SER A 9 3.23 7.74 6.00
C SER A 9 2.19 6.62 5.92
N ARG A 10 1.91 6.09 4.72
CA ARG A 10 0.88 5.06 4.57
C ARG A 10 1.20 3.80 5.38
N PRO A 11 0.18 3.03 5.77
CA PRO A 11 0.38 1.76 6.44
C PRO A 11 1.16 0.74 5.59
N ALA A 12 1.70 -0.28 6.24
CA ALA A 12 2.39 -1.34 5.53
C ALA A 12 1.45 -2.05 4.56
N ALA A 13 1.96 -2.40 3.38
CA ALA A 13 1.17 -2.98 2.30
C ALA A 13 1.51 -4.45 2.08
N VAL A 14 0.50 -5.22 1.67
CA VAL A 14 0.67 -6.55 1.10
C VAL A 14 0.27 -6.50 -0.37
N LEU A 15 1.23 -6.84 -1.23
CA LEU A 15 1.15 -6.75 -2.68
C LEU A 15 1.23 -8.13 -3.30
N ALA A 16 0.56 -8.35 -4.44
CA ALA A 16 0.83 -9.54 -5.23
C ALA A 16 2.17 -9.37 -5.96
N CYS A 17 3.06 -10.36 -5.83
CA CYS A 17 4.31 -10.38 -6.60
C CYS A 17 4.00 -10.48 -8.10
N PRO A 18 4.56 -9.61 -8.95
CA PRO A 18 4.31 -9.67 -10.40
C PRO A 18 5.00 -10.85 -11.09
N GLY A 19 5.91 -11.55 -10.39
CA GLY A 19 6.61 -12.72 -10.90
C GLY A 19 5.91 -14.04 -10.61
N CYS A 20 5.52 -14.26 -9.35
CA CYS A 20 4.99 -15.54 -8.88
C CYS A 20 3.57 -15.45 -8.28
N GLY A 21 3.00 -14.26 -8.11
CA GLY A 21 1.67 -14.04 -7.54
C GLY A 21 1.58 -14.14 -6.01
N SER A 22 2.67 -14.52 -5.33
CA SER A 22 2.73 -14.60 -3.87
C SER A 22 2.59 -13.25 -3.20
N ASP A 23 2.12 -13.25 -1.96
CA ASP A 23 1.98 -12.04 -1.15
C ASP A 23 3.36 -11.52 -0.71
N VAL A 24 3.61 -10.24 -0.95
CA VAL A 24 4.85 -9.55 -0.60
C VAL A 24 4.53 -8.42 0.37
N TYR A 25 5.17 -8.46 1.53
CA TYR A 25 5.02 -7.44 2.56
C TYR A 25 6.00 -6.30 2.33
N GLN A 26 5.47 -5.09 2.19
CA GLN A 26 6.25 -3.86 2.13
C GLN A 26 6.01 -3.04 3.39
N HIS A 27 7.02 -3.00 4.28
CA HIS A 27 6.92 -2.34 5.56
C HIS A 27 6.78 -0.82 5.44
N ARG A 28 7.55 -0.17 4.55
CA ARG A 28 7.52 1.29 4.38
C ARG A 28 7.31 1.66 2.91
N PRO A 29 6.71 2.83 2.62
CA PRO A 29 6.50 3.27 1.24
C PRO A 29 7.77 3.40 0.40
N THR A 30 8.91 3.61 1.04
CA THR A 30 10.21 3.85 0.40
C THR A 30 11.11 2.62 0.33
N THR A 31 10.70 1.48 0.92
CA THR A 31 11.51 0.26 0.88
C THR A 31 11.25 -0.52 -0.38
N VAL A 32 12.31 -1.10 -0.96
CA VAL A 32 12.22 -2.05 -2.07
C VAL A 32 11.26 -3.17 -1.71
N ILE A 33 10.46 -3.58 -2.69
CA ILE A 33 9.52 -4.68 -2.57
C ILE A 33 10.25 -5.92 -3.04
N ASP A 34 10.73 -6.73 -2.10
CA ASP A 34 11.47 -7.96 -2.38
C ASP A 34 10.59 -9.18 -2.08
N CYS A 35 10.35 -9.99 -3.10
CA CYS A 35 9.53 -11.19 -2.96
C CYS A 35 10.36 -12.35 -2.40
N PRO A 36 10.04 -12.88 -1.21
CA PRO A 36 10.84 -13.96 -0.61
C PRO A 36 10.73 -15.31 -1.36
N GLU A 37 9.70 -15.47 -2.19
CA GLU A 37 9.44 -16.72 -2.91
C GLU A 37 10.23 -16.81 -4.22
N CYS A 38 10.37 -15.71 -4.96
CA CYS A 38 11.04 -15.71 -6.27
C CYS A 38 12.18 -14.69 -6.39
N TRP A 39 12.52 -13.98 -5.31
CA TRP A 39 13.63 -13.03 -5.21
C TRP A 39 13.54 -11.89 -6.24
N ARG A 40 12.31 -11.58 -6.67
CA ARG A 40 12.05 -10.46 -7.57
C ARG A 40 11.98 -9.19 -6.74
N GLU A 41 12.86 -8.26 -7.06
CA GLU A 41 12.84 -6.90 -6.52
C GLU A 41 12.03 -5.97 -7.42
N VAL A 42 11.20 -5.14 -6.80
CA VAL A 42 10.46 -4.07 -7.45
C VAL A 42 10.73 -2.77 -6.67
N THR A 43 11.06 -1.71 -7.39
CA THR A 43 11.33 -0.42 -6.75
C THR A 43 10.03 0.21 -6.25
N PRO A 44 10.07 1.02 -5.18
CA PRO A 44 8.85 1.57 -4.59
C PRO A 44 8.07 2.50 -5.52
N GLU A 45 8.73 3.13 -6.49
CA GLU A 45 8.10 4.01 -7.49
C GLU A 45 7.17 3.24 -8.43
N ARG A 46 7.33 1.90 -8.51
CA ARG A 46 6.49 1.01 -9.31
C ARG A 46 5.36 0.38 -8.50
N PHE A 47 5.10 0.86 -7.30
CA PHE A 47 4.03 0.33 -6.45
C PHE A 47 2.67 0.32 -7.15
N SER A 48 2.33 1.39 -7.87
CA SER A 48 1.07 1.52 -8.63
C SER A 48 0.91 0.47 -9.73
N ASP A 49 2.02 -0.13 -10.20
CA ASP A 49 1.98 -1.21 -11.20
C ASP A 49 1.59 -2.56 -10.58
N LEU A 50 1.56 -2.66 -9.24
CA LEU A 50 1.36 -3.91 -8.52
C LEU A 50 -0.07 -4.01 -7.99
N GLU A 51 -0.59 -5.23 -7.93
CA GLU A 51 -1.89 -5.49 -7.31
C GLU A 51 -1.77 -5.37 -5.79
N LEU A 52 -2.36 -4.33 -5.22
CA LEU A 52 -2.54 -4.19 -3.77
C LEU A 52 -3.60 -5.16 -3.27
N ARG A 53 -3.21 -6.11 -2.43
CA ARG A 53 -4.14 -7.03 -1.75
C ARG A 53 -4.83 -6.29 -0.59
N TYR A 54 -4.04 -5.78 0.34
CA TYR A 54 -4.52 -5.07 1.52
C TYR A 54 -3.42 -4.23 2.18
N LEU A 55 -3.86 -3.31 3.04
CA LEU A 55 -3.00 -2.58 3.97
C LEU A 55 -3.15 -3.19 5.37
N ASN A 56 -2.06 -3.22 6.15
CA ASN A 56 -2.06 -3.69 7.53
C ASN A 56 -2.15 -2.50 8.48
N CYS A 57 -3.04 -2.61 9.47
CA CYS A 57 -3.20 -1.61 10.51
C CYS A 57 -1.91 -1.47 11.33
N PRO A 58 -1.35 -0.26 11.48
CA PRO A 58 -0.14 -0.07 12.28
C PRO A 58 -0.37 -0.27 13.78
N GLU A 59 -1.61 -0.15 14.25
CA GLU A 59 -1.95 -0.24 15.68
C GLU A 59 -2.20 -1.69 16.13
N CYS A 60 -2.95 -2.48 15.35
CA CYS A 60 -3.36 -3.83 15.75
C CYS A 60 -2.93 -4.95 14.80
N GLY A 61 -2.33 -4.61 13.65
CA GLY A 61 -1.88 -5.57 12.64
C GLY A 61 -2.97 -6.16 11.74
N ASP A 62 -4.25 -5.87 12.00
CA ASP A 62 -5.36 -6.38 11.18
C ASP A 62 -5.40 -5.77 9.77
N ARG A 63 -6.01 -6.53 8.85
CA ARG A 63 -6.25 -6.06 7.49
C ARG A 63 -7.21 -4.88 7.48
N MET A 64 -6.83 -3.84 6.78
CA MET A 64 -7.64 -2.63 6.62
C MET A 64 -8.49 -2.72 5.36
N ARG A 65 -9.73 -2.22 5.44
CA ARG A 65 -10.52 -1.89 4.25
C ARG A 65 -9.88 -0.66 3.61
N HIS A 66 -9.68 -0.69 2.31
CA HIS A 66 -9.06 0.41 1.57
C HIS A 66 -9.82 0.68 0.29
N GLY A 67 -9.59 1.84 -0.30
CA GLY A 67 -10.23 2.18 -1.57
C GLY A 67 -9.72 3.47 -2.19
N ARG A 68 -10.30 3.78 -3.34
CA ARG A 68 -10.06 4.99 -4.13
C ARG A 68 -11.32 5.83 -4.10
N ARG A 69 -11.19 7.13 -3.85
CA ARG A 69 -12.28 8.11 -3.97
C ARG A 69 -12.33 8.65 -5.40
N HIS A 70 -11.18 8.79 -6.05
CA HIS A 70 -10.99 9.34 -7.40
C HIS A 70 -10.19 8.35 -8.27
N PRO A 71 -10.82 7.25 -8.72
CA PRO A 71 -10.12 6.19 -9.46
C PRO A 71 -9.58 6.63 -10.83
N GLU A 72 -10.05 7.75 -11.39
CA GLU A 72 -9.52 8.32 -12.64
C GLU A 72 -8.31 9.23 -12.44
N GLN A 73 -7.98 9.57 -11.19
CA GLN A 73 -6.89 10.49 -10.84
C GLN A 73 -5.72 9.77 -10.16
N PHE A 74 -6.00 8.69 -9.42
CA PHE A 74 -5.00 7.97 -8.63
C PHE A 74 -5.09 6.46 -8.86
N ASP A 75 -3.93 5.86 -9.16
CA ASP A 75 -3.75 4.40 -9.20
C ASP A 75 -3.48 3.81 -7.80
N LEU A 76 -3.39 4.66 -6.78
CA LEU A 76 -3.08 4.32 -5.40
C LEU A 76 -4.33 4.41 -4.51
N PRO A 77 -4.44 3.61 -3.44
CA PRO A 77 -5.50 3.78 -2.46
C PRO A 77 -5.40 5.16 -1.79
N GLU A 78 -6.54 5.83 -1.70
CA GLU A 78 -6.65 7.17 -1.09
C GLU A 78 -7.07 7.11 0.37
N TRP A 79 -7.57 5.97 0.84
CA TRP A 79 -7.95 5.80 2.24
C TRP A 79 -7.84 4.33 2.65
N ALA A 80 -7.67 4.14 3.96
CA ALA A 80 -7.72 2.85 4.61
C ALA A 80 -8.31 2.98 6.02
N SER A 81 -9.22 2.08 6.39
CA SER A 81 -9.85 2.02 7.71
C SER A 81 -9.72 0.62 8.31
N CYS A 82 -9.31 0.56 9.56
CA CYS A 82 -9.33 -0.67 10.35
C CYS A 82 -10.67 -0.78 11.09
N ASP A 83 -11.40 -1.87 10.85
CA ASP A 83 -12.69 -2.12 11.52
C ASP A 83 -12.51 -2.59 12.98
N THR A 84 -11.32 -3.04 13.37
CA THR A 84 -11.01 -3.59 14.70
C THR A 84 -10.70 -2.50 15.72
N CYS A 85 -9.78 -1.58 15.41
CA CYS A 85 -9.34 -0.53 16.35
C CYS A 85 -9.77 0.88 15.93
N GLN A 86 -10.54 1.02 14.85
CA GLN A 86 -11.01 2.29 14.31
C GLN A 86 -9.91 3.24 13.81
N TYR A 87 -8.67 2.76 13.67
CA TYR A 87 -7.60 3.51 13.02
C TYR A 87 -7.98 3.83 11.57
N HIS A 88 -7.78 5.09 11.16
CA HIS A 88 -8.02 5.58 9.81
C HIS A 88 -6.76 6.26 9.28
N TRP A 89 -6.43 5.96 8.03
CA TRP A 89 -5.43 6.66 7.23
C TRP A 89 -6.10 7.18 5.97
N GLU A 90 -5.77 8.40 5.58
CA GLU A 90 -6.15 8.97 4.30
C GLU A 90 -4.97 9.65 3.63
N LEU A 91 -4.98 9.64 2.31
CA LEU A 91 -4.10 10.41 1.48
C LEU A 91 -4.51 11.89 1.59
N GLU A 92 -3.57 12.79 1.83
CA GLU A 92 -3.85 14.22 1.88
C GLU A 92 -3.65 14.84 0.50
N HIS A 93 -4.67 15.53 0.00
CA HIS A 93 -4.65 16.20 -1.31
C HIS A 93 -4.55 17.71 -1.03
N PHE A 94 -3.46 18.36 -1.46
CA PHE A 94 -3.26 19.82 -1.34
C PHE A 94 -3.34 20.51 -2.71
#